data_AF-A0A2V5IWS5-F1
#
_entry.id   AF-A0A2V5IWS5-F1
#
_cell.length_a   1.000
_cell.length_b   1.000
_cell.length_c   1.000
_cell.angle_alpha   90.00
_cell.angle_beta   90.00
_cell.angle_gamma   90.00
#
_symmetry.space_group_name_H-M   'P 1'
#
loop_
_entity.id
_entity.type
_entity.pdbx_description
1 polymer ?
#
loop_
_entity_poly.entity_id
_entity_poly.type
_entity_poly.pdbx_seq_one_letter_code
_entity_poly.pdbx_strand_id
1 'polypeptide(L)'
;ENVRDRILRQIRGVLFDFLGTIGSGTMRILGDTPNSILDPEDYLISIHPFATQVQDCLHEYNAHNETCFVAVNIYPGKHSYFVVDVNNTNYDYQTAHECKTSIPV
;
A
#
# COMPACT_ATOMS: atom_id res chain seq x y z
N GLU A 1 20.78 -5.40 12.73
CA GLU A 1 19.63 -5.54 11.81
C GLU A 1 19.08 -4.16 11.52
N ASN A 2 18.87 -3.80 10.25
CA ASN A 2 18.36 -2.48 9.88
C ASN A 2 16.85 -2.42 10.24
N VAL A 3 16.38 -1.30 10.80
CA VAL A 3 14.97 -1.09 11.16
C VAL A 3 14.04 -1.35 9.97
N ARG A 4 14.47 -0.95 8.76
CA ARG A 4 13.74 -1.19 7.51
C ARG A 4 13.48 -2.67 7.26
N ASP A 5 14.52 -3.50 7.35
CA ASP A 5 14.42 -4.93 7.04
C ASP A 5 13.53 -5.66 8.05
N ARG A 6 13.56 -5.22 9.32
CA ARG A 6 12.64 -5.73 10.34
C ARG A 6 11.19 -5.41 10.02
N ILE A 7 10.90 -4.18 9.57
CA ILE A 7 9.53 -3.77 9.19
C ILE A 7 9.04 -4.59 7.99
N LEU A 8 9.86 -4.76 6.96
CA LEU A 8 9.50 -5.56 5.77
C LEU A 8 9.11 -7.00 6.15
N ARG A 9 9.84 -7.62 7.09
CA ARG A 9 9.49 -8.96 7.61
C ARG A 9 8.18 -8.98 8.40
N GLN A 10 7.89 -7.92 9.15
CA GLN A 10 6.68 -7.81 9.97
C GLN A 10 5.41 -7.61 9.14
N ILE A 11 5.50 -6.91 7.99
CA ILE A 11 4.35 -6.70 7.08
C ILE A 11 3.64 -8.01 6.78
N ARG A 12 4.41 -9.06 6.47
CA ARG A 12 3.86 -10.38 6.14
C ARG A 12 2.97 -10.93 7.26
N GLY A 13 3.48 -10.98 8.50
CA GLY A 13 2.76 -11.52 9.63
C GLY A 13 1.45 -10.77 9.89
N VAL A 14 1.55 -9.44 9.93
CA VAL A 14 0.39 -8.56 10.18
C VAL A 14 -0.67 -8.70 9.09
N LEU A 15 -0.26 -8.74 7.81
CA LEU A 15 -1.21 -8.90 6.70
C LEU A 15 -1.89 -10.27 6.73
N PHE A 16 -1.16 -11.34 6.98
CA PHE A 16 -1.76 -12.69 6.99
C PHE A 16 -2.79 -12.84 8.11
N ASP A 17 -2.50 -12.31 9.30
CA ASP A 17 -3.44 -12.31 10.42
C ASP A 17 -4.69 -11.46 10.09
N PHE A 18 -4.49 -10.30 9.47
CA PHE A 18 -5.58 -9.41 9.05
C PHE A 18 -6.47 -10.04 7.97
N LEU A 19 -5.87 -10.60 6.93
CA LEU A 19 -6.59 -11.21 5.80
C LEU A 19 -7.36 -12.47 6.21
N GLY A 20 -6.85 -13.22 7.19
CA GLY A 20 -7.57 -14.33 7.82
C GLY A 20 -8.88 -13.91 8.47
N THR A 21 -9.02 -12.63 8.85
CA THR A 21 -10.21 -12.09 9.53
C THR A 21 -11.24 -11.52 8.55
N ILE A 22 -10.81 -10.92 7.45
CA ILE A 22 -11.68 -10.06 6.60
C ILE A 22 -12.06 -10.75 5.27
N GLY A 23 -11.32 -11.79 4.87
CA GLY A 23 -11.58 -12.51 3.63
C GLY A 23 -11.15 -11.75 2.37
N SER A 24 -11.57 -12.25 1.20
CA SER A 24 -11.10 -11.81 -0.12
C SER A 24 -11.99 -10.74 -0.77
N GLY A 25 -12.19 -9.61 -0.10
CA GLY A 25 -12.96 -8.47 -0.62
C GLY A 25 -12.13 -7.45 -1.39
N THR A 26 -12.80 -6.42 -1.92
CA THR A 26 -12.15 -5.19 -2.39
C THR A 26 -11.72 -4.36 -1.19
N MET A 27 -10.45 -3.95 -1.15
CA MET A 27 -9.91 -3.14 -0.06
C MET A 27 -8.82 -2.18 -0.54
N ARG A 28 -8.58 -1.14 0.24
CA ARG A 28 -7.49 -0.18 0.05
C ARG A 28 -6.58 -0.19 1.26
N ILE A 29 -5.30 -0.45 1.05
CA ILE A 29 -4.28 -0.47 2.10
C ILE A 29 -3.48 0.83 2.00
N LEU A 30 -3.51 1.61 3.08
CA LEU A 30 -2.68 2.79 3.26
C LEU A 30 -1.47 2.42 4.12
N GLY A 31 -0.27 2.53 3.56
CA GLY A 31 0.97 2.47 4.32
C GLY A 31 1.38 3.86 4.80
N ASP A 32 1.60 4.00 6.10
CA ASP A 32 2.22 5.17 6.71
C ASP A 32 3.67 4.85 7.06
N THR A 33 4.61 5.54 6.41
CA THR A 33 6.04 5.27 6.49
C THR A 33 6.79 6.50 7.02
N PRO A 34 7.42 6.43 8.21
CA PRO A 34 8.26 7.51 8.70
C PRO A 34 9.41 7.81 7.73
N ASN A 35 9.69 9.08 7.45
CA ASN A 35 10.78 9.45 6.54
C ASN A 35 12.17 9.05 7.07
N SER A 36 12.30 8.83 8.38
CA SER A 36 13.56 8.41 9.02
C SER A 36 14.04 7.02 8.59
N ILE A 37 13.18 6.21 7.96
CA ILE A 37 13.53 4.88 7.43
C ILE A 37 13.58 4.83 5.90
N LEU A 38 13.40 5.99 5.26
CA LEU A 38 13.45 6.18 3.82
C LEU A 38 14.75 6.91 3.43
N ASP A 39 15.05 6.88 2.14
CA ASP A 39 16.15 7.66 1.58
C ASP A 39 15.69 9.12 1.42
N PRO A 40 16.30 10.09 2.12
CA PRO A 40 15.90 11.49 1.99
C PRO A 40 16.21 12.10 0.62
N GLU A 41 17.13 11.50 -0.15
CA GLU A 41 17.44 11.91 -1.51
C GLU A 41 16.43 11.35 -2.51
N ASP A 42 15.75 10.25 -2.17
CA ASP A 42 14.73 9.62 -3.01
C ASP A 42 13.67 8.86 -2.20
N TYR A 43 12.70 9.60 -1.65
CA TYR A 43 11.57 9.03 -0.91
C TYR A 43 10.71 8.10 -1.77
N LEU A 44 10.58 8.40 -3.07
CA LEU A 44 9.71 7.64 -3.96
C LEU A 44 10.30 6.26 -4.23
N ILE A 45 11.57 6.17 -4.59
CA ILE A 45 12.24 4.88 -4.80
C ILE A 45 12.32 4.11 -3.48
N SER A 46 12.61 4.78 -2.37
CA SER A 46 12.81 4.10 -1.09
C SER A 46 11.52 3.58 -0.44
N ILE A 47 10.34 4.10 -0.80
CA ILE A 47 9.04 3.59 -0.30
C ILE A 47 8.52 2.38 -1.10
N HIS A 48 8.94 2.22 -2.36
CA HIS A 48 8.49 1.13 -3.23
C HIS A 48 8.64 -0.27 -2.63
N PRO A 49 9.76 -0.64 -1.97
CA PRO A 49 9.91 -1.97 -1.37
C PRO A 49 8.82 -2.33 -0.36
N PHE A 50 8.27 -1.35 0.36
CA PHE A 50 7.17 -1.59 1.30
C PHE A 50 5.87 -1.88 0.56
N ALA A 51 5.56 -1.11 -0.48
CA ALA A 51 4.39 -1.35 -1.32
C ALA A 51 4.48 -2.72 -2.04
N THR A 52 5.64 -3.04 -2.62
CA THR A 52 5.89 -4.33 -3.25
C THR A 52 5.75 -5.48 -2.24
N GLN A 53 6.30 -5.36 -1.04
CA GLN A 53 6.15 -6.38 0.00
C GLN A 53 4.67 -6.63 0.35
N VAL A 54 3.85 -5.56 0.41
CA VAL A 54 2.40 -5.68 0.61
C VAL A 54 1.75 -6.43 -0.55
N GLN A 55 2.04 -6.05 -1.80
CA GLN A 55 1.51 -6.71 -2.99
C GLN A 55 1.88 -8.19 -3.06
N ASP A 56 3.14 -8.52 -2.79
CA ASP A 56 3.65 -9.90 -2.78
C ASP A 56 2.94 -10.73 -1.71
N CYS A 57 2.75 -10.19 -0.51
CA CYS A 57 2.03 -10.89 0.56
C CYS A 57 0.56 -11.14 0.19
N LEU A 58 -0.09 -10.17 -0.45
CA LEU A 58 -1.48 -10.30 -0.91
C LEU A 58 -1.62 -11.37 -1.99
N HIS A 59 -0.69 -11.41 -2.94
CA HIS A 59 -0.69 -12.42 -3.99
C HIS A 59 -0.36 -13.82 -3.44
N GLU A 60 0.56 -13.92 -2.48
CA GLU A 60 0.88 -15.18 -1.81
C GLU A 60 -0.30 -15.71 -0.99
N TYR A 61 -1.01 -14.83 -0.28
CA TYR A 61 -2.19 -15.22 0.49
C TYR A 61 -3.31 -15.77 -0.42
N ASN A 62 -3.53 -15.12 -1.57
CA ASN A 62 -4.44 -15.61 -2.59
C ASN A 62 -3.98 -15.15 -3.97
N ALA A 63 -3.63 -16.11 -4.83
CA ALA A 63 -3.13 -15.84 -6.17
C ALA A 63 -4.14 -15.10 -7.08
N HIS A 64 -5.43 -15.09 -6.72
CA HIS A 64 -6.47 -14.34 -7.43
C HIS A 64 -6.58 -12.88 -6.98
N ASN A 65 -5.83 -12.45 -5.97
CA ASN A 65 -5.80 -11.04 -5.59
C ASN A 65 -5.12 -10.22 -6.68
N GLU A 66 -5.86 -9.27 -7.25
CA GLU A 66 -5.33 -8.28 -8.16
C GLU A 66 -4.96 -7.03 -7.36
N THR A 67 -3.70 -6.59 -7.43
CA THR A 67 -3.23 -5.44 -6.67
C THR A 67 -2.77 -4.31 -7.60
N CYS A 68 -3.02 -3.06 -7.19
CA CYS A 68 -2.58 -1.88 -7.90
C CYS A 68 -1.89 -0.90 -6.95
N PHE A 69 -0.66 -0.52 -7.24
CA PHE A 69 0.00 0.55 -6.52
C PHE A 69 -0.45 1.90 -7.09
N VAL A 70 -1.21 2.66 -6.30
CA VAL A 70 -2.01 3.80 -6.82
C VAL A 70 -1.27 5.13 -6.69
N ALA A 71 -0.67 5.37 -5.53
CA ALA A 71 -0.13 6.69 -5.21
C ALA A 71 0.91 6.65 -4.11
N VAL A 72 1.78 7.66 -4.14
CA VAL A 72 2.63 8.06 -3.02
C VAL A 72 2.35 9.52 -2.70
N ASN A 73 2.28 9.84 -1.41
CA ASN A 73 2.25 11.21 -0.93
C ASN A 73 3.40 11.44 0.03
N ILE A 74 4.27 12.40 -0.27
CA ILE A 74 5.52 12.62 0.45
C ILE A 74 5.38 13.92 1.25
N TYR A 75 5.58 13.84 2.57
CA TYR A 75 5.70 15.01 3.44
C TYR A 75 7.13 15.05 3.99
N PRO A 76 8.06 15.79 3.34
CA PRO A 76 9.46 15.83 3.73
C PRO A 76 9.65 16.18 5.21
N GLY A 77 10.61 15.50 5.85
CA GLY A 77 10.89 15.66 7.28
C GLY A 77 9.83 15.07 8.23
N LYS A 78 8.78 14.43 7.70
CA LYS A 78 7.73 13.78 8.50
C LYS A 78 7.54 12.33 8.05
N HIS A 79 6.56 12.10 7.19
CA HIS A 79 6.06 10.80 6.79
C HIS A 79 5.79 10.79 5.30
N SER A 80 5.91 9.61 4.71
CA SER A 80 5.53 9.34 3.33
C SER A 80 4.51 8.23 3.35
N TYR A 81 3.50 8.36 2.50
CA TYR A 81 2.36 7.47 2.46
C TYR A 81 2.32 6.77 1.12
N PHE A 82 1.91 5.50 1.11
CA PHE A 82 1.73 4.71 -0.10
C PHE A 82 0.37 4.03 -0.08
N VAL A 83 -0.25 3.86 -1.24
CA VAL A 83 -1.59 3.25 -1.37
C VAL A 83 -1.55 2.04 -2.30
N VAL A 84 -1.99 0.88 -1.80
CA VAL A 84 -2.21 -0.33 -2.60
C VAL A 84 -3.69 -0.69 -2.57
N ASP A 85 -4.31 -0.73 -3.75
CA ASP A 85 -5.66 -1.26 -3.92
C ASP A 85 -5.63 -2.75 -4.20
N VAL A 86 -6.63 -3.47 -3.71
CA VAL A 86 -6.79 -4.91 -3.87
C VAL A 86 -8.18 -5.20 -4.40
N ASN A 87 -8.27 -5.98 -5.48
CA ASN A 87 -9.51 -6.38 -6.15
C ASN A 87 -10.40 -5.19 -6.53
N ASN A 88 -9.80 -4.02 -6.80
CA ASN A 88 -10.49 -2.82 -7.23
C ASN A 88 -10.40 -2.64 -8.76
N THR A 89 -10.66 -3.72 -9.50
CA THR A 89 -10.39 -3.85 -10.95
C THR A 89 -11.30 -2.99 -11.81
N ASN A 90 -12.48 -2.62 -11.30
CA ASN A 90 -13.46 -1.79 -12.00
C ASN A 90 -13.24 -0.28 -11.79
N TYR A 91 -12.25 0.12 -10.96
CA TYR A 91 -11.98 1.52 -10.70
C TYR A 91 -11.12 2.12 -11.80
N ASP A 92 -11.67 3.08 -12.54
CA ASP A 92 -10.93 3.80 -13.57
C ASP A 92 -10.08 4.92 -12.95
N TYR A 93 -8.81 4.62 -12.68
CA TYR A 93 -7.85 5.60 -12.16
C TYR A 93 -7.55 6.73 -13.14
N GLN A 94 -7.70 6.49 -14.45
CA GLN A 94 -7.40 7.49 -15.47
C GLN A 94 -8.42 8.63 -15.40
N THR A 95 -9.70 8.30 -15.22
CA THR A 95 -10.80 9.29 -15.16
C THR A 95 -11.31 9.57 -13.74
N ALA A 96 -10.77 8.90 -12.71
CA ALA A 96 -11.19 9.07 -11.32
C ALA A 96 -11.23 10.54 -10.86
N HIS A 97 -10.25 11.34 -11.27
CA HIS A 97 -10.16 12.76 -10.94
C HIS A 97 -11.25 13.62 -11.61
N GLU A 98 -11.89 13.11 -12.66
CA GLU A 98 -13.00 13.74 -13.37
C GLU A 98 -14.36 13.39 -12.74
N CYS A 99 -14.42 12.35 -11.90
CA CYS A 99 -15.62 11.93 -11.22
C CYS A 99 -16.07 13.00 -10.21
N LYS A 100 -17.07 13.79 -10.60
CA LYS A 100 -17.70 14.81 -9.75
C LYS A 100 -18.90 14.28 -8.96
N THR A 101 -19.11 12.97 -8.97
CA THR A 101 -20.19 12.34 -8.20
C THR A 101 -19.97 12.67 -6.74
N SER A 102 -20.87 13.47 -6.16
CA SER A 102 -20.83 13.79 -4.74
C SER A 102 -20.98 12.49 -3.96
N ILE A 103 -19.98 12.14 -3.16
CA ILE A 103 -20.12 11.04 -2.21
C ILE A 103 -21.11 11.52 -1.14
N PRO A 104 -22.27 10.87 -1.00
CA PRO A 104 -23.24 11.25 0.02
C PRO A 104 -22.60 11.12 1.40
N VAL A 105 -22.75 12.17 2.20
CA VAL A 105 -22.31 12.27 3.60
C VAL A 105 -23.41 11.80 4.53
#